data_AF-A0A3Q3IBQ2-F1
#
_entry.id   AF-A0A3Q3IBQ2-F1
#
_cell.length_a   1.000
_cell.length_b   1.000
_cell.length_c   1.000
_cell.angle_alpha   90.00
_cell.angle_beta   90.00
_cell.angle_gamma   90.00
#
_symmetry.space_group_name_H-M   'P 1'
#
loop_
_entity.id
_entity.type
_entity.pdbx_description
1 polymer ?
#
loop_
_entity_poly.entity_id
_entity_poly.type
_entity_poly.pdbx_seq_one_letter_code
_entity_poly.pdbx_strand_id
1 'polypeptide(L)'
;MAERPQLDRGSSFMDPLKGFLLTYFMPELCYDEFFLNFNFLDVPCLKIVLSKALGIGIILGSVMVKLPQILKLIGAKSAEGLSFNSVLLDLLAITGTMAYSIANKFPFSAWGEALFLMMQTVAIGFLIQHYGGRTVRGLLFLVVYFSLLVALLSPVTPMSVVTSMQASNMPAIIISRLIQAATNFRNGHTGQLSAISVFLLFAGSLARIFTSLQETGDSLMALTFVISSTCNGILALQVLYYWNSCPERKKKKKKKRE
;
A
#
# COMPACT_ATOMS: atom_id res chain seq x y z
N MET A 1 -59.59 33.07 -2.17
CA MET A 1 -58.81 33.25 -0.93
C MET A 1 -58.12 31.92 -0.64
N ALA A 2 -56.80 31.79 -0.60
CA ALA A 2 -55.70 32.69 -0.89
C ALA A 2 -54.49 31.82 -1.27
N GLU A 3 -53.62 32.39 -2.09
CA GLU A 3 -52.36 31.84 -2.60
C GLU A 3 -51.39 31.38 -1.50
N ARG A 4 -50.47 30.46 -1.84
CA ARG A 4 -49.22 30.24 -1.09
C ARG A 4 -48.32 31.49 -1.20
N PRO A 5 -47.33 31.62 -0.31
CA PRO A 5 -45.98 31.39 -0.82
C PRO A 5 -45.11 30.50 0.10
N GLN A 6 -44.20 29.78 -0.55
CA GLN A 6 -43.04 29.09 0.03
C GLN A 6 -42.08 30.08 0.72
N LEU A 7 -41.31 29.62 1.71
CA LEU A 7 -39.83 29.74 1.72
C LEU A 7 -39.26 28.94 2.93
N ASP A 8 -38.48 27.87 2.73
CA ASP A 8 -37.02 27.81 2.44
C ASP A 8 -36.23 27.98 3.77
N ARG A 9 -35.17 27.25 4.12
CA ARG A 9 -34.04 26.76 3.33
C ARG A 9 -33.11 25.97 4.27
N GLY A 10 -32.75 24.73 3.96
CA GLY A 10 -31.73 24.01 4.76
C GLY A 10 -31.26 22.64 4.23
N SER A 11 -31.96 22.05 3.25
CA SER A 11 -31.76 20.65 2.84
C SER A 11 -31.35 20.53 1.37
N SER A 12 -30.08 20.79 1.05
CA SER A 12 -29.59 20.50 -0.32
C SER A 12 -28.10 20.18 -0.42
N PHE A 13 -27.27 20.50 0.58
CA PHE A 13 -25.84 20.14 0.55
C PHE A 13 -25.52 18.92 1.41
N MET A 14 -26.32 18.63 2.44
CA MET A 14 -26.03 17.56 3.40
C MET A 14 -26.49 16.17 2.96
N ASP A 15 -27.44 16.01 2.04
CA ASP A 15 -27.93 14.68 1.64
C ASP A 15 -26.90 13.86 0.84
N PRO A 16 -26.15 14.42 -0.12
CA PRO A 16 -25.08 13.68 -0.80
C PRO A 16 -23.92 13.36 0.14
N LEU A 17 -23.56 14.30 1.02
CA LEU A 17 -22.47 14.14 1.97
C LEU A 17 -22.81 13.11 3.06
N LYS A 18 -24.03 13.17 3.60
CA LYS A 18 -24.56 12.19 4.55
C LYS A 18 -24.66 10.82 3.89
N GLY A 19 -25.18 10.74 2.66
CA GLY A 19 -25.20 9.50 1.88
C GLY A 19 -23.81 8.91 1.68
N PHE A 20 -22.82 9.73 1.31
CA PHE A 20 -21.43 9.31 1.16
C PHE A 20 -20.82 8.82 2.49
N LEU A 21 -21.01 9.58 3.57
CA LEU A 21 -20.50 9.24 4.91
C LEU A 21 -21.11 7.92 5.40
N LEU A 22 -22.42 7.74 5.27
CA LEU A 22 -23.12 6.55 5.73
C LEU A 22 -22.82 5.31 4.89
N THR A 23 -22.63 5.49 3.59
CA THR A 23 -22.41 4.37 2.67
C THR A 23 -20.95 3.90 2.68
N TYR A 24 -19.99 4.82 2.80
CA TYR A 24 -18.58 4.51 2.58
C TYR A 24 -17.68 4.71 3.81
N PHE A 25 -18.08 5.53 4.78
CA PHE A 25 -17.19 6.00 5.85
C PHE A 25 -17.58 5.51 7.26
N MET A 26 -18.87 5.49 7.62
CA MET A 26 -19.33 5.08 8.94
C MET A 26 -20.78 4.57 8.94
N PRO A 27 -21.17 3.69 9.89
CA PRO A 27 -22.57 3.28 10.08
C PRO A 27 -23.47 4.44 10.54
N GLU A 28 -24.79 4.32 10.31
CA GLU A 28 -25.80 5.29 10.80
C GLU A 28 -25.71 5.52 12.32
N LEU A 29 -25.52 4.46 13.09
CA LEU A 29 -25.34 4.55 14.54
C LEU A 29 -24.16 5.45 14.93
N CYS A 30 -23.06 5.42 14.17
CA CYS A 30 -21.90 6.27 14.44
C CYS A 30 -22.11 7.70 13.97
N TYR A 31 -22.88 7.90 12.90
CA TYR A 31 -23.29 9.22 12.48
C TYR A 31 -24.17 9.88 13.55
N ASP A 32 -25.14 9.14 14.08
CA ASP A 32 -26.04 9.63 15.12
C ASP A 32 -25.26 9.94 16.40
N GLU A 33 -24.34 9.06 16.81
CA GLU A 33 -23.53 9.27 18.01
C GLU A 33 -22.65 10.53 17.91
N PHE A 34 -22.05 10.79 16.75
CA PHE A 34 -21.19 11.96 16.55
C PHE A 34 -21.95 13.25 16.27
N PHE A 35 -22.99 13.22 15.44
CA PHE A 35 -23.63 14.43 14.92
C PHE A 35 -24.97 14.75 15.56
N LEU A 36 -25.66 13.76 16.17
CA LEU A 36 -26.91 13.98 16.91
C LEU A 36 -26.67 13.99 18.42
N ASN A 37 -25.92 13.02 18.95
CA ASN A 37 -25.65 12.88 20.39
C ASN A 37 -24.39 13.64 20.85
N PHE A 38 -23.61 14.21 19.93
CA PHE A 38 -22.35 14.93 20.19
C PHE A 38 -21.30 14.13 21.01
N ASN A 39 -21.36 12.80 20.96
CA ASN A 39 -20.44 11.92 21.64
C ASN A 39 -19.28 11.52 20.71
N PHE A 40 -18.38 12.49 20.47
CA PHE A 40 -17.22 12.33 19.58
C PHE A 40 -16.17 11.30 20.05
N LEU A 41 -16.25 10.85 21.29
CA LEU A 41 -15.30 9.93 21.92
C LEU A 41 -15.84 8.51 22.08
N ASP A 42 -16.94 8.18 21.41
CA ASP A 42 -17.39 6.79 21.33
C ASP A 42 -16.31 5.90 20.70
N VAL A 43 -15.68 5.08 21.52
CA VAL A 43 -14.49 4.29 21.16
C VAL A 43 -14.75 3.34 19.99
N PRO A 44 -15.88 2.60 19.94
CA PRO A 44 -16.24 1.78 18.78
C PRO A 44 -16.34 2.58 17.49
N CYS A 45 -17.08 3.68 17.48
CA CYS A 45 -17.27 4.49 16.28
C CYS A 45 -16.00 5.20 15.83
N LEU A 46 -15.19 5.68 16.78
CA LEU A 46 -13.90 6.31 16.49
C LEU A 46 -12.93 5.34 15.81
N LYS A 47 -12.88 4.07 16.28
CA LYS A 47 -12.04 3.04 15.66
C LYS A 47 -12.45 2.76 14.21
N ILE A 48 -13.75 2.66 13.94
CA ILE A 48 -14.28 2.42 12.59
C ILE A 48 -13.91 3.57 11.66
N VAL A 49 -14.21 4.81 12.07
CA VAL A 49 -13.90 6.01 11.28
C VAL A 49 -12.41 6.16 11.04
N LEU A 50 -11.59 5.98 12.08
CA LEU A 50 -10.14 6.06 11.96
C LEU A 50 -9.60 5.00 11.01
N SER A 51 -10.11 3.76 11.09
CA SER A 51 -9.71 2.67 10.21
C SER A 51 -10.03 2.98 8.74
N LYS A 52 -11.24 3.47 8.47
CA LYS A 52 -11.66 3.85 7.11
C LYS A 52 -10.83 5.02 6.57
N ALA A 53 -10.61 6.04 7.38
CA ALA A 53 -9.77 7.19 7.01
C ALA A 53 -8.34 6.76 6.68
N LEU A 54 -7.73 5.91 7.50
CA LEU A 54 -6.40 5.36 7.26
C LEU A 54 -6.37 4.49 5.99
N GLY A 55 -7.34 3.59 5.81
CA GLY A 55 -7.45 2.75 4.61
C GLY A 55 -7.51 3.57 3.33
N ILE A 56 -8.41 4.57 3.28
CA ILE A 56 -8.55 5.50 2.16
C ILE A 56 -7.25 6.29 1.94
N GLY A 57 -6.65 6.80 3.01
CA GLY A 57 -5.38 7.52 2.94
C GLY A 57 -4.26 6.67 2.32
N ILE A 58 -4.18 5.39 2.68
CA ILE A 58 -3.20 4.46 2.12
C ILE A 58 -3.51 4.18 0.65
N ILE A 59 -4.78 4.00 0.27
CA ILE A 59 -5.19 3.82 -1.13
C ILE A 59 -4.77 5.05 -1.95
N LEU A 60 -5.12 6.26 -1.50
CA LEU A 60 -4.73 7.50 -2.19
C LEU A 60 -3.22 7.64 -2.31
N GLY A 61 -2.48 7.33 -1.24
CA GLY A 61 -1.01 7.32 -1.25
C GLY A 61 -0.45 6.32 -2.27
N SER A 62 -1.05 5.13 -2.39
CA SER A 62 -0.60 4.05 -3.28
C SER A 62 -0.63 4.42 -4.76
N VAL A 63 -1.55 5.31 -5.16
CA VAL A 63 -1.63 5.82 -6.54
C VAL A 63 -0.34 6.54 -6.93
N MET A 64 0.31 7.21 -5.98
CA MET A 64 1.52 8.02 -6.23
C MET A 64 2.83 7.27 -6.02
N VAL A 65 2.81 6.02 -5.55
CA VAL A 65 4.04 5.31 -5.15
C VAL A 65 4.94 5.00 -6.35
N LYS A 66 4.39 4.42 -7.42
CA LYS A 66 5.16 3.99 -8.60
C LYS A 66 5.06 4.98 -9.78
N LEU A 67 4.17 5.97 -9.71
CA LEU A 67 4.05 7.03 -10.73
C LEU A 67 5.37 7.79 -11.00
N PRO A 68 6.14 8.24 -9.99
CA PRO A 68 7.43 8.89 -10.23
C PRO A 68 8.41 8.00 -10.99
N GLN A 69 8.36 6.68 -10.75
CA GLN A 69 9.17 5.72 -11.49
C GLN A 69 8.70 5.63 -12.95
N ILE A 70 7.39 5.48 -13.20
CA ILE A 70 6.82 5.46 -14.56
C ILE A 70 7.22 6.70 -15.36
N LEU A 71 7.06 7.89 -14.78
CA LEU A 71 7.44 9.15 -15.43
C LEU A 71 8.94 9.20 -15.76
N LYS A 72 9.80 8.67 -14.88
CA LYS A 72 11.24 8.57 -15.16
C LYS A 72 11.54 7.61 -16.32
N LEU A 73 10.89 6.45 -16.41
CA LEU A 73 11.10 5.53 -17.55
C LEU A 73 10.68 6.20 -18.87
N ILE A 74 9.52 6.86 -18.89
CA ILE A 74 9.01 7.52 -20.10
C ILE A 74 9.92 8.68 -20.51
N GLY A 75 10.33 9.52 -19.55
CA GLY A 75 11.22 10.65 -19.80
C GLY A 75 12.60 10.24 -20.27
N ALA A 76 13.19 9.19 -19.68
CA ALA A 76 14.48 8.66 -20.09
C ALA A 76 14.42 7.80 -21.35
N LYS A 77 13.23 7.31 -21.73
CA LYS A 77 13.02 6.30 -22.79
C LYS A 77 13.93 5.07 -22.64
N SER A 78 14.28 4.73 -21.42
CA SER A 78 15.18 3.64 -21.08
C SER A 78 14.73 2.97 -19.79
N ALA A 79 14.92 1.65 -19.74
CA ALA A 79 14.66 0.82 -18.57
C ALA A 79 15.95 0.26 -17.95
N GLU A 80 17.10 0.86 -18.27
CA GLU A 80 18.40 0.44 -17.76
C GLU A 80 18.44 0.50 -16.22
N GLY A 81 19.02 -0.53 -15.60
CA GLY A 81 19.10 -0.67 -14.14
C GLY A 81 17.85 -1.26 -13.49
N LEU A 82 16.78 -1.55 -14.24
CA LEU A 82 15.58 -2.21 -13.73
C LEU A 82 15.57 -3.70 -14.10
N SER A 83 15.25 -4.54 -13.11
CA SER A 83 15.12 -5.98 -13.29
C SER A 83 13.66 -6.36 -13.55
N PHE A 84 13.39 -6.96 -14.70
CA PHE A 84 12.06 -7.49 -15.02
C PHE A 84 11.63 -8.60 -14.05
N ASN A 85 12.57 -9.45 -13.61
CA ASN A 85 12.28 -10.52 -12.64
C ASN A 85 11.82 -9.94 -11.29
N SER A 86 12.42 -8.82 -10.85
CA SER A 86 11.97 -8.13 -9.64
C SER A 86 10.54 -7.60 -9.79
N VAL A 87 10.18 -7.11 -10.99
CA VAL A 87 8.80 -6.68 -11.28
C VAL A 87 7.82 -7.84 -11.28
N LEU A 88 8.21 -9.02 -11.81
CA LEU A 88 7.37 -10.22 -11.74
C LEU A 88 7.13 -10.69 -10.31
N LEU A 89 8.16 -10.65 -9.45
CA LEU A 89 8.03 -10.99 -8.03
C LEU A 89 7.12 -9.98 -7.29
N ASP A 90 7.27 -8.69 -7.58
CA ASP A 90 6.36 -7.66 -7.06
C ASP A 90 4.90 -7.95 -7.49
N LEU A 91 4.68 -8.29 -8.76
CA LEU A 91 3.33 -8.61 -9.26
C LEU A 91 2.77 -9.86 -8.60
N LEU A 92 3.56 -10.91 -8.40
CA LEU A 92 3.12 -12.12 -7.72
C LEU A 92 2.66 -11.80 -6.29
N ALA A 93 3.44 -11.02 -5.55
CA ALA A 93 3.11 -10.65 -4.17
C ALA A 93 1.83 -9.80 -4.08
N ILE A 94 1.74 -8.75 -4.91
CA ILE A 94 0.58 -7.83 -4.93
C ILE A 94 -0.69 -8.58 -5.40
N THR A 95 -0.56 -9.44 -6.41
CA THR A 95 -1.68 -10.24 -6.93
C THR A 95 -2.13 -11.26 -5.90
N GLY A 96 -1.21 -11.88 -5.17
CA GLY A 96 -1.53 -12.80 -4.07
C GLY A 96 -2.37 -12.12 -2.99
N THR A 97 -1.97 -10.92 -2.54
CA THR A 97 -2.76 -10.12 -1.59
C THR A 97 -4.15 -9.82 -2.14
N MET A 98 -4.24 -9.31 -3.37
CA MET A 98 -5.51 -8.95 -3.98
C MET A 98 -6.45 -10.15 -4.13
N ALA A 99 -5.95 -11.26 -4.66
CA ALA A 99 -6.73 -12.48 -4.84
C ALA A 99 -7.20 -13.04 -3.49
N TYR A 100 -6.35 -13.04 -2.46
CA TYR A 100 -6.72 -13.48 -1.12
C TYR A 100 -7.81 -12.61 -0.51
N SER A 101 -7.70 -11.29 -0.63
CA SER A 101 -8.69 -10.37 -0.10
C SER A 101 -10.03 -10.46 -0.83
N ILE A 102 -10.02 -10.62 -2.17
CA ILE A 102 -11.26 -10.83 -2.95
C ILE A 102 -11.91 -12.17 -2.59
N ALA A 103 -11.13 -13.24 -2.50
CA ALA A 103 -11.66 -14.57 -2.21
C ALA A 103 -12.26 -14.68 -0.80
N ASN A 104 -11.70 -13.97 0.18
CA ASN A 104 -12.26 -13.84 1.54
C ASN A 104 -13.31 -12.72 1.66
N LYS A 105 -13.69 -12.06 0.56
CA LYS A 105 -14.71 -11.00 0.50
C LYS A 105 -14.43 -9.81 1.44
N PHE A 106 -13.15 -9.46 1.61
CA PHE A 106 -12.77 -8.30 2.41
C PHE A 106 -13.18 -6.98 1.73
N PRO A 107 -13.52 -5.95 2.53
CA PRO A 107 -13.90 -4.64 1.99
C PRO A 107 -12.75 -4.04 1.19
N PHE A 108 -13.08 -3.29 0.13
CA PHE A 108 -12.09 -2.67 -0.76
C PHE A 108 -11.09 -1.76 -0.02
N SER A 109 -11.50 -1.11 1.06
CA SER A 109 -10.62 -0.29 1.91
C SER A 109 -9.42 -1.06 2.49
N ALA A 110 -9.53 -2.39 2.62
CA ALA A 110 -8.50 -3.23 3.21
C ALA A 110 -7.44 -3.72 2.21
N TRP A 111 -7.72 -3.66 0.89
CA TRP A 111 -6.83 -4.21 -0.14
C TRP A 111 -6.73 -3.36 -1.41
N GLY A 112 -7.51 -2.28 -1.53
CA GLY A 112 -7.63 -1.48 -2.74
C GLY A 112 -6.32 -0.85 -3.21
N GLU A 113 -5.37 -0.64 -2.31
CA GLU A 113 -4.01 -0.21 -2.66
C GLU A 113 -3.29 -1.25 -3.54
N ALA A 114 -3.56 -2.54 -3.33
CA ALA A 114 -2.98 -3.61 -4.12
C ALA A 114 -3.42 -3.50 -5.59
N LEU A 115 -4.67 -3.11 -5.85
CA LEU A 115 -5.17 -2.88 -7.20
C LEU A 115 -4.39 -1.77 -7.92
N PHE A 116 -4.23 -0.60 -7.28
CA PHE A 116 -3.49 0.52 -7.88
C PHE A 116 -2.00 0.22 -8.05
N LEU A 117 -1.39 -0.46 -7.10
CA LEU A 117 0.01 -0.88 -7.20
C LEU A 117 0.20 -1.93 -8.29
N MET A 118 -0.75 -2.87 -8.45
CA MET A 118 -0.73 -3.87 -9.51
C MET A 118 -0.76 -3.20 -10.87
N MET A 119 -1.73 -2.30 -11.13
CA MET A 119 -1.83 -1.59 -12.41
C MET A 119 -0.55 -0.82 -12.75
N GLN A 120 0.01 -0.07 -11.79
CA GLN A 120 1.27 0.65 -11.98
C GLN A 120 2.46 -0.30 -12.23
N THR A 121 2.51 -1.44 -11.54
CA THR A 121 3.61 -2.41 -11.67
C THR A 121 3.54 -3.16 -13.00
N VAL A 122 2.34 -3.50 -13.49
CA VAL A 122 2.12 -4.04 -14.83
C VAL A 122 2.60 -3.05 -15.89
N ALA A 123 2.25 -1.76 -15.75
CA ALA A 123 2.71 -0.71 -16.64
C ALA A 123 4.24 -0.61 -16.67
N ILE A 124 4.91 -0.64 -15.50
CA ILE A 124 6.38 -0.68 -15.43
C ILE A 124 6.93 -1.93 -16.12
N GLY A 125 6.36 -3.11 -15.88
CA GLY A 125 6.78 -4.36 -16.51
C GLY A 125 6.72 -4.30 -18.04
N PHE A 126 5.65 -3.72 -18.58
CA PHE A 126 5.52 -3.47 -20.02
C PHE A 126 6.58 -2.48 -20.52
N LEU A 127 6.75 -1.33 -19.85
CA LEU A 127 7.74 -0.32 -20.26
C LEU A 127 9.18 -0.87 -20.24
N ILE A 128 9.50 -1.75 -19.29
CA ILE A 128 10.81 -2.43 -19.26
C ILE A 128 11.06 -3.24 -20.54
N GLN A 129 10.08 -4.04 -20.97
CA GLN A 129 10.22 -4.83 -22.20
C GLN A 129 10.20 -3.95 -23.46
N HIS A 130 9.37 -2.91 -23.48
CA HIS A 130 9.25 -1.98 -24.60
C HIS A 130 10.56 -1.22 -24.84
N TYR A 131 11.11 -0.56 -23.81
CA TYR A 131 12.37 0.17 -23.92
C TYR A 131 13.60 -0.74 -24.02
N GLY A 132 13.48 -2.01 -23.64
CA GLY A 132 14.48 -3.04 -23.93
C GLY A 132 14.48 -3.55 -25.38
N GLY A 133 13.68 -2.95 -26.28
CA GLY A 133 13.58 -3.33 -27.70
C GLY A 133 12.74 -4.59 -27.97
N ARG A 134 12.02 -5.10 -26.97
CA ARG A 134 11.27 -6.38 -27.02
C ARG A 134 9.77 -6.17 -26.79
N THR A 135 9.17 -5.19 -27.47
CA THR A 135 7.75 -4.81 -27.31
C THR A 135 6.78 -6.00 -27.43
N VAL A 136 7.03 -6.94 -28.35
CA VAL A 136 6.20 -8.15 -28.51
C VAL A 136 6.18 -8.99 -27.23
N ARG A 137 7.32 -9.14 -26.54
CA ARG A 137 7.36 -9.81 -25.23
C ARG A 137 6.60 -9.03 -24.16
N GLY A 138 6.63 -7.70 -24.23
CA GLY A 138 5.83 -6.83 -23.36
C GLY A 138 4.33 -7.05 -23.54
N LEU A 139 3.85 -7.10 -24.79
CA LEU A 139 2.44 -7.38 -25.09
C LEU A 139 2.02 -8.79 -24.67
N LEU A 140 2.87 -9.79 -24.95
CA LEU A 140 2.64 -11.16 -24.51
C LEU A 140 2.56 -11.26 -22.98
N PHE A 141 3.45 -10.56 -22.28
CA PHE A 141 3.40 -10.44 -20.83
C PHE A 141 2.05 -9.90 -20.33
N LEU A 142 1.50 -8.85 -20.94
CA LEU A 142 0.19 -8.32 -20.56
C LEU A 142 -0.91 -9.37 -20.74
N VAL A 143 -0.98 -10.00 -21.91
CA VAL A 143 -2.00 -11.02 -22.22
C VAL A 143 -1.92 -12.18 -21.24
N VAL A 144 -0.72 -12.72 -21.01
CA VAL A 144 -0.50 -13.83 -20.08
C VAL A 144 -0.86 -13.42 -18.65
N TYR A 145 -0.41 -12.25 -18.19
CA TYR A 145 -0.67 -11.77 -16.85
C TYR A 145 -2.16 -11.61 -16.58
N PHE A 146 -2.90 -10.91 -17.45
CA PHE A 146 -4.34 -10.73 -17.26
C PHE A 146 -5.14 -12.03 -17.42
N SER A 147 -4.71 -12.94 -18.29
CA SER A 147 -5.34 -14.27 -18.41
C SER A 147 -5.17 -15.09 -17.12
N LEU A 148 -3.96 -15.09 -16.55
CA LEU A 148 -3.68 -15.75 -15.27
C LEU A 148 -4.44 -15.08 -14.13
N LEU A 149 -4.57 -13.74 -14.14
CA LEU A 149 -5.32 -13.01 -13.14
C LEU A 149 -6.81 -13.41 -13.15
N VAL A 150 -7.43 -13.47 -14.34
CA VAL A 150 -8.83 -13.91 -14.48
C VAL A 150 -9.00 -15.35 -14.00
N ALA A 151 -8.08 -16.25 -14.36
CA ALA A 151 -8.11 -17.63 -13.87
C ALA A 151 -7.99 -17.70 -12.34
N LEU A 152 -7.06 -16.93 -11.76
CA LEU A 152 -6.83 -16.89 -10.31
C LEU A 152 -8.04 -16.36 -9.53
N LEU A 153 -8.71 -15.34 -10.07
CA LEU A 153 -9.91 -14.75 -9.45
C LEU A 153 -11.19 -15.56 -9.72
N SER A 154 -11.13 -16.57 -10.59
CA SER A 154 -12.28 -17.43 -10.87
C SER A 154 -12.59 -18.36 -9.68
N PRO A 155 -13.85 -18.81 -9.53
CA PRO A 155 -14.23 -19.78 -8.49
C PRO A 155 -13.53 -21.13 -8.60
N VAL A 156 -12.82 -21.39 -9.71
CA VAL A 156 -12.11 -22.65 -9.98
C VAL A 156 -10.82 -22.75 -9.16
N THR A 157 -10.25 -21.62 -8.75
CA THR A 157 -9.00 -21.62 -7.99
C THR A 157 -9.27 -22.01 -6.53
N PRO A 158 -8.62 -23.06 -6.01
CA PRO A 158 -8.79 -23.47 -4.62
C PRO A 158 -8.15 -22.45 -3.67
N MET A 159 -8.79 -22.21 -2.53
CA MET A 159 -8.30 -21.27 -1.51
C MET A 159 -6.89 -21.59 -1.02
N SER A 160 -6.46 -22.85 -1.03
CA SER A 160 -5.10 -23.25 -0.65
C SER A 160 -4.02 -22.56 -1.49
N VAL A 161 -4.25 -22.37 -2.79
CA VAL A 161 -3.30 -21.69 -3.69
C VAL A 161 -3.24 -20.22 -3.35
N VAL A 162 -4.40 -19.56 -3.22
CA VAL A 162 -4.50 -18.13 -2.93
C VAL A 162 -3.90 -17.80 -1.55
N THR A 163 -4.22 -18.59 -0.53
CA THR A 163 -3.64 -18.46 0.81
C THR A 163 -2.14 -18.70 0.80
N SER A 164 -1.65 -19.66 0.01
CA SER A 164 -0.20 -19.92 -0.11
C SER A 164 0.53 -18.75 -0.78
N MET A 165 -0.09 -18.14 -1.81
CA MET A 165 0.44 -16.92 -2.42
C MET A 165 0.52 -15.78 -1.40
N GLN A 166 -0.54 -15.55 -0.62
CA GLN A 166 -0.52 -14.53 0.44
C GLN A 166 0.52 -14.84 1.53
N ALA A 167 0.60 -16.10 1.99
CA ALA A 167 1.56 -16.50 3.02
C ALA A 167 3.02 -16.37 2.55
N SER A 168 3.29 -16.52 1.25
CA SER A 168 4.63 -16.34 0.67
C SER A 168 5.15 -14.90 0.75
N ASN A 169 4.27 -13.93 0.97
CA ASN A 169 4.67 -12.53 1.18
C ASN A 169 5.46 -12.36 2.48
N MET A 170 5.14 -13.13 3.53
CA MET A 170 5.84 -13.06 4.82
C MET A 170 7.35 -13.37 4.71
N PRO A 171 7.78 -14.54 4.20
CA PRO A 171 9.21 -14.84 4.07
C PRO A 171 9.91 -13.87 3.13
N ALA A 172 9.25 -13.40 2.06
CA ALA A 172 9.83 -12.41 1.15
C ALA A 172 10.15 -11.09 1.88
N ILE A 173 9.23 -10.59 2.71
CA ILE A 173 9.43 -9.40 3.54
C ILE A 173 10.57 -9.62 4.53
N ILE A 174 10.55 -10.73 5.26
CA ILE A 174 11.58 -11.05 6.28
C ILE A 174 12.96 -11.09 5.64
N ILE A 175 13.15 -11.88 4.58
CA ILE A 175 14.45 -12.04 3.92
C ILE A 175 14.95 -10.70 3.37
N SER A 176 14.09 -9.95 2.67
CA SER A 176 14.44 -8.64 2.12
C SER A 176 14.94 -7.67 3.21
N ARG A 177 14.22 -7.62 4.34
CA ARG A 177 14.53 -6.69 5.43
C ARG A 177 15.73 -7.14 6.26
N LEU A 178 15.91 -8.45 6.46
CA LEU A 178 17.08 -9.01 7.13
C LEU A 178 18.36 -8.74 6.34
N ILE A 179 18.36 -8.92 5.02
CA ILE A 179 19.52 -8.59 4.17
C ILE A 179 19.88 -7.10 4.31
N GLN A 180 18.89 -6.21 4.28
CA GLN A 180 19.10 -4.78 4.48
C GLN A 180 19.66 -4.47 5.88
N ALA A 181 19.08 -5.08 6.92
CA ALA A 181 19.50 -4.85 8.30
C ALA A 181 20.94 -5.34 8.56
N ALA A 182 21.28 -6.52 8.05
CA ALA A 182 22.64 -7.06 8.12
C ALA A 182 23.64 -6.18 7.36
N THR A 183 23.25 -5.65 6.19
CA THR A 183 24.09 -4.75 5.40
C THR A 183 24.36 -3.44 6.15
N ASN A 184 23.33 -2.84 6.76
CA ASN A 184 23.48 -1.62 7.57
C ASN A 184 24.42 -1.85 8.75
N PHE A 185 24.27 -2.98 9.45
CA PHE A 185 25.11 -3.34 10.59
C PHE A 185 26.57 -3.53 10.19
N ARG A 186 26.81 -4.31 9.13
CA ARG A 186 28.17 -4.55 8.60
C ARG A 186 28.85 -3.26 8.13
N ASN A 187 28.08 -2.31 7.59
CA ASN A 187 28.62 -1.03 7.13
C ASN A 187 28.81 -0.01 8.26
N GLY A 188 28.21 -0.21 9.43
CA GLY A 188 28.20 0.76 10.53
C GLY A 188 27.50 2.08 10.18
N HIS A 189 26.72 2.12 9.10
CA HIS A 189 25.93 3.26 8.66
C HIS A 189 24.78 2.81 7.72
N THR A 190 23.74 3.63 7.59
CA THR A 190 22.59 3.35 6.69
C THR A 190 22.79 3.84 5.25
N GLY A 191 23.86 4.58 4.96
CA GLY A 191 24.29 4.89 3.59
C GLY A 191 23.35 5.84 2.85
N GLN A 192 22.68 5.34 1.80
CA GLN A 192 21.69 6.08 0.98
C GLN A 192 20.25 5.74 1.37
N LEU A 193 20.03 4.96 2.44
CA LEU A 193 18.70 4.65 2.90
C LEU A 193 18.00 5.94 3.39
N SER A 194 16.87 6.27 2.76
CA SER A 194 16.08 7.44 3.12
C SER A 194 15.40 7.22 4.46
N ALA A 195 15.79 7.99 5.49
CA ALA A 195 15.17 7.95 6.81
C ALA A 195 13.66 8.17 6.72
N ILE A 196 13.22 9.16 5.95
CA ILE A 196 11.81 9.48 5.73
C ILE A 196 11.07 8.26 5.18
N SER A 197 11.64 7.59 4.18
CA SER A 197 11.02 6.40 3.57
C SER A 197 10.91 5.24 4.56
N VAL A 198 11.92 5.01 5.40
CA VAL A 198 11.89 3.95 6.42
C VAL A 198 10.82 4.22 7.47
N PHE A 199 10.71 5.45 7.97
CA PHE A 199 9.67 5.82 8.93
C PHE A 199 8.25 5.75 8.33
N LEU A 200 8.08 6.19 7.08
CA LEU A 200 6.80 6.06 6.37
C LEU A 200 6.41 4.60 6.15
N LEU A 201 7.36 3.73 5.80
CA LEU A 201 7.10 2.28 5.67
C LEU A 201 6.69 1.68 7.02
N PHE A 202 7.37 2.05 8.11
CA PHE A 202 7.03 1.61 9.45
C PHE A 202 5.61 2.07 9.87
N ALA A 203 5.33 3.37 9.77
CA ALA A 203 4.03 3.95 10.09
C ALA A 203 2.91 3.37 9.22
N GLY A 204 3.14 3.21 7.91
CA GLY A 204 2.19 2.58 6.99
C GLY A 204 1.91 1.12 7.36
N SER A 205 2.93 0.34 7.71
CA SER A 205 2.73 -1.04 8.19
C SER A 205 1.98 -1.12 9.52
N LEU A 206 2.20 -0.18 10.44
CA LEU A 206 1.42 -0.08 11.69
C LEU A 206 -0.05 0.25 11.41
N ALA A 207 -0.31 1.23 10.56
CA ALA A 207 -1.66 1.57 10.13
C ALA A 207 -2.36 0.34 9.53
N ARG A 208 -1.64 -0.47 8.74
CA ARG A 208 -2.16 -1.70 8.15
C ARG A 208 -2.49 -2.79 9.14
N ILE A 209 -1.78 -2.91 10.27
CA ILE A 209 -2.17 -3.83 11.34
C ILE A 209 -3.54 -3.44 11.87
N PHE A 210 -3.71 -2.15 12.22
CA PHE A 210 -4.95 -1.63 12.76
C PHE A 210 -6.12 -1.81 11.78
N THR A 211 -5.96 -1.37 10.53
CA THR A 211 -7.02 -1.49 9.52
C THR A 211 -7.34 -2.93 9.18
N SER A 212 -6.35 -3.83 9.11
CA SER A 212 -6.61 -5.25 8.83
C SER A 212 -7.42 -5.90 9.95
N LEU A 213 -7.05 -5.66 11.21
CA LEU A 213 -7.79 -6.20 12.35
C LEU A 213 -9.22 -5.64 12.41
N GLN A 214 -9.39 -4.34 12.17
CA GLN A 214 -10.69 -3.67 12.26
C GLN A 214 -11.61 -3.99 11.08
N GLU A 215 -11.07 -4.12 9.85
CA GLU A 215 -11.88 -4.27 8.64
C GLU A 215 -12.04 -5.71 8.16
N THR A 216 -11.11 -6.60 8.49
CA THR A 216 -11.14 -8.00 8.00
C THR A 216 -11.24 -9.03 9.11
N GLY A 217 -10.70 -8.74 10.30
CA GLY A 217 -10.54 -9.73 11.37
C GLY A 217 -9.61 -10.90 11.02
N ASP A 218 -8.90 -10.83 9.88
CA ASP A 218 -8.09 -11.93 9.37
C ASP A 218 -6.69 -11.95 10.00
N SER A 219 -6.38 -13.06 10.66
CA SER A 219 -5.14 -13.22 11.40
C SER A 219 -3.92 -13.35 10.47
N LEU A 220 -4.08 -13.92 9.27
CA LEU A 220 -2.96 -14.10 8.33
C LEU A 220 -2.49 -12.75 7.77
N MET A 221 -3.44 -11.92 7.35
CA MET A 221 -3.17 -10.58 6.83
C MET A 221 -2.62 -9.67 7.94
N ALA A 222 -3.23 -9.69 9.13
CA ALA A 222 -2.72 -8.95 10.29
C ALA A 222 -1.29 -9.39 10.65
N LEU A 223 -1.01 -10.70 10.70
CA LEU A 223 0.33 -11.23 11.00
C LEU A 223 1.37 -10.80 9.96
N THR A 224 1.01 -10.79 8.67
CA THR A 224 1.88 -10.29 7.60
C THR A 224 2.30 -8.84 7.86
N PHE A 225 1.37 -7.99 8.28
CA PHE A 225 1.67 -6.60 8.61
C PHE A 225 2.39 -6.42 9.95
N VAL A 226 2.15 -7.28 10.93
CA VAL A 226 2.93 -7.32 12.19
C VAL A 226 4.40 -7.59 11.87
N ILE A 227 4.68 -8.63 11.09
CA ILE A 227 6.05 -8.96 10.67
C ILE A 227 6.67 -7.81 9.89
N SER A 228 5.94 -7.25 8.92
CA SER A 228 6.39 -6.08 8.15
C SER A 228 6.74 -4.90 9.06
N SER A 229 5.89 -4.60 10.05
CA SER A 229 6.10 -3.53 11.02
C SER A 229 7.31 -3.78 11.91
N THR A 230 7.49 -4.99 12.44
CA THR A 230 8.68 -5.35 13.22
C THR A 230 9.96 -5.17 12.38
N CYS A 231 9.98 -5.68 11.15
CA CYS A 231 11.12 -5.54 10.26
C CYS A 231 11.43 -4.08 9.90
N ASN A 232 10.40 -3.27 9.57
CA ASN A 232 10.58 -1.86 9.28
C ASN A 232 10.99 -1.06 10.53
N GLY A 233 10.52 -1.47 11.71
CA GLY A 233 10.91 -0.90 13.01
C GLY A 233 12.38 -1.14 13.33
N ILE A 234 12.91 -2.34 13.05
CA ILE A 234 14.34 -2.62 13.19
C ILE A 234 15.16 -1.68 12.29
N LEU A 235 14.75 -1.49 11.03
CA LEU A 235 15.44 -0.56 10.12
C LEU A 235 15.33 0.89 10.61
N ALA A 236 14.18 1.31 11.14
CA ALA A 236 14.00 2.64 11.70
C ALA A 236 14.93 2.87 12.90
N LEU A 237 15.05 1.88 13.79
CA LEU A 237 16.00 1.92 14.91
C LEU A 237 17.45 1.99 14.43
N GLN A 238 17.82 1.24 13.40
CA GLN A 238 19.16 1.35 12.80
C GLN A 238 19.42 2.74 12.20
N VAL A 239 18.42 3.35 11.55
CA VAL A 239 18.52 4.73 11.06
C VAL A 239 18.77 5.72 12.19
N LEU A 240 18.05 5.58 13.32
CA LEU A 240 18.26 6.43 14.50
C LEU A 240 19.62 6.20 15.15
N TYR A 241 20.02 4.94 15.31
CA TYR A 241 21.30 4.58 15.92
C TYR A 241 22.49 5.07 15.10
N TYR A 242 22.44 4.92 13.78
CA TYR A 242 23.51 5.35 12.86
C TYR A 242 23.32 6.77 12.30
N TRP A 243 22.44 7.59 12.88
CA TRP A 243 22.09 8.92 12.36
C TRP A 243 23.32 9.81 12.14
N ASN A 244 24.30 9.72 13.05
CA ASN A 244 25.54 10.49 13.01
C ASN A 244 26.71 9.73 12.34
N SER A 245 26.51 8.48 11.94
CA SER A 245 27.55 7.65 11.32
C SER A 245 27.61 7.90 9.82
N CYS A 246 28.57 8.72 9.40
CA CYS A 246 28.75 9.06 7.98
C CYS A 246 29.64 8.03 7.24
N PRO A 247 29.34 7.71 5.96
CA PRO A 247 30.16 6.81 5.15
C PRO A 247 31.62 7.26 5.05
N GLU A 248 32.58 6.32 5.11
CA GLU A 248 34.02 6.61 4.97
C GLU A 248 34.35 7.41 3.70
N ARG A 249 33.62 7.18 2.61
CA ARG A 249 33.80 7.91 1.34
C ARG A 249 33.46 9.40 1.47
N LYS A 250 32.50 9.77 2.33
CA LYS A 250 32.22 11.17 2.68
C LYS A 250 33.29 11.73 3.62
N LYS A 251 33.80 10.94 4.58
CA LYS A 251 34.93 11.35 5.44
C LYS A 251 36.19 11.65 4.63
N LYS A 252 36.55 10.79 3.66
CA LYS A 252 37.70 11.00 2.74
C LYS A 252 37.52 12.21 1.82
N LYS A 253 36.30 12.53 1.37
CA LYS A 253 36.01 13.75 0.59
C LYS A 253 36.09 15.02 1.43
N LYS A 254 35.66 14.97 2.69
CA LYS A 254 35.73 16.12 3.61
C LYS A 254 37.19 16.45 3.96
N LYS A 255 38.00 15.42 4.27
CA LYS A 255 39.44 15.54 4.55
C LYS A 255 40.33 15.95 3.36
N LYS A 256 39.79 15.94 2.13
CA LYS A 256 40.46 16.46 0.92
C LYS A 256 40.05 17.91 0.59
N ARG A 257 39.02 18.45 1.26
CA ARG A 257 38.52 19.82 1.09
C ARG A 257 38.95 20.75 2.23
N GLU A 258 39.39 20.18 3.34
CA GLU A 258 40.16 20.83 4.42
C GLU A 258 41.65 20.74 4.08
#